data_AF-B0JSS8-F1
#
_entry.id   AF-B0JSS8-F1
#
_cell.length_a   1.000
_cell.length_b   1.000
_cell.length_c   1.000
_cell.angle_alpha   90.00
_cell.angle_beta   90.00
_cell.angle_gamma   90.00
#
_symmetry.space_group_name_H-M   'P 1'
#
loop_
_entity.id
_entity.type
_entity.pdbx_description
1 polymer ?
#
loop_
_entity_poly.entity_id
_entity_poly.type
_entity_poly.pdbx_seq_one_letter_code
_entity_poly.pdbx_strand_id
1 'polypeptide(L)'
;MGTAITNYYNNEYDTLVGGAGSDIFVLGSGAGNYYQGSGYALITDYNGANDYIEIYRIINSISLSRVNWFGTSALDTAIYQGGDLIGVVQDNTSISLTSSYFQFV
;
A
#
# COMPACT_ATOMS: atom_id res chain seq x y z
N MET A 1 35.02 -5.04 4.40
CA MET A 1 33.78 -4.63 3.70
C MET A 1 32.64 -5.36 4.37
N GLY A 2 31.80 -4.64 5.12
CA GLY A 2 30.65 -5.24 5.78
C GLY A 2 29.55 -5.48 4.76
N THR A 3 29.13 -6.72 4.62
CA THR A 3 27.91 -7.08 3.89
C THR A 3 26.74 -6.42 4.59
N ALA A 4 26.10 -5.46 3.92
CA ALA A 4 24.77 -5.04 4.31
C ALA A 4 23.85 -6.24 4.08
N ILE A 5 23.52 -6.97 5.13
CA ILE A 5 22.45 -7.95 5.09
C ILE A 5 21.16 -7.13 5.10
N THR A 6 20.67 -6.75 3.92
CA THR A 6 19.30 -6.28 3.75
C THR A 6 18.40 -7.50 3.88
N ASN A 7 18.16 -7.94 5.11
CA ASN A 7 16.95 -8.72 5.39
C ASN A 7 15.78 -7.75 5.19
N TYR A 8 15.43 -7.48 3.93
CA TYR A 8 14.07 -7.09 3.62
C TYR A 8 13.22 -8.22 4.15
N TYR A 9 12.42 -7.95 5.18
CA TYR A 9 11.50 -8.94 5.68
C TYR A 9 10.42 -9.12 4.60
N ASN A 10 10.70 -9.98 3.64
CA ASN A 10 9.87 -10.23 2.45
C ASN A 10 8.48 -10.84 2.79
N ASN A 11 8.09 -10.84 4.07
CA ASN A 11 6.94 -11.52 4.64
C ASN A 11 6.32 -10.71 5.80
N GLU A 12 6.59 -9.41 5.91
CA GLU A 12 5.95 -8.55 6.92
C GLU A 12 4.49 -8.26 6.55
N TYR A 13 3.61 -8.38 7.54
CA TYR A 13 2.18 -8.10 7.42
C TYR A 13 1.80 -7.07 8.46
N ASP A 14 1.42 -5.88 8.00
CA ASP A 14 1.01 -4.79 8.88
C ASP A 14 -0.47 -4.50 8.73
N THR A 15 -1.09 -4.00 9.80
CA THR A 15 -2.42 -3.40 9.77
C THR A 15 -2.27 -1.92 10.09
N LEU A 16 -2.59 -1.07 9.13
CA LEU A 16 -2.49 0.38 9.25
C LEU A 16 -3.89 0.98 9.48
N VAL A 17 -3.98 1.78 10.54
CA VAL A 17 -5.21 2.46 10.99
C VAL A 17 -4.87 3.94 11.18
N GLY A 18 -5.48 4.82 10.40
CA GLY A 18 -5.25 6.27 10.48
C GLY A 18 -6.08 6.93 11.60
N GLY A 19 -7.30 6.44 11.78
CA GLY A 19 -8.27 6.97 12.71
C GLY A 19 -9.06 8.13 12.10
N ALA A 20 -9.16 9.23 12.84
CA ALA A 20 -9.90 10.40 12.40
C ALA A 20 -8.93 11.49 11.95
N GLY A 21 -9.13 12.00 10.74
CA GLY A 21 -8.33 13.11 10.22
C GLY A 21 -8.04 12.98 8.75
N SER A 22 -6.89 13.52 8.37
CA SER A 22 -6.25 13.33 7.07
C SER A 22 -4.96 12.58 7.36
N ASP A 23 -4.91 11.33 6.93
CA ASP A 23 -3.84 10.40 7.27
C ASP A 23 -3.02 10.02 6.03
N ILE A 24 -1.75 9.67 6.25
CA ILE A 24 -0.85 9.18 5.20
C ILE A 24 -0.45 7.75 5.53
N PHE A 25 -0.91 6.81 4.72
CA PHE A 25 -0.55 5.40 4.80
C PHE A 25 0.70 5.14 3.96
N VAL A 26 1.82 4.83 4.62
CA VAL A 26 3.13 4.73 3.96
C VAL A 26 3.45 3.29 3.58
N LEU A 27 3.46 2.99 2.27
CA LEU A 27 3.85 1.68 1.72
C LEU A 27 5.30 1.66 1.19
N GLY A 28 5.91 2.84 1.09
CA GLY A 28 7.30 3.06 0.74
C GLY A 28 7.62 4.54 0.83
N SER A 29 8.91 4.88 0.85
CA SER A 29 9.37 6.28 0.90
C SER A 29 10.48 6.53 -0.13
N GLY A 30 11.10 7.71 -0.12
CA GLY A 30 12.29 7.99 -0.92
C GLY A 30 13.48 7.03 -0.63
N ALA A 31 13.41 6.23 0.44
CA ALA A 31 14.38 5.17 0.73
C ALA A 31 14.10 3.84 0.00
N GLY A 32 12.90 3.66 -0.58
CA GLY A 32 12.48 2.45 -1.29
C GLY A 32 11.10 1.93 -0.87
N ASN A 33 10.73 0.78 -1.41
CA ASN A 33 9.52 0.04 -1.02
C ASN A 33 9.70 -0.55 0.38
N TYR A 34 8.65 -0.60 1.19
CA TYR A 34 8.72 -1.28 2.49
C TYR A 34 8.21 -2.73 2.43
N TYR A 35 7.32 -3.02 1.48
CA TYR A 35 6.76 -4.36 1.27
C TYR A 35 7.25 -4.92 -0.06
N GLN A 36 7.75 -6.15 -0.03
CA GLN A 36 8.22 -6.92 -1.20
C GLN A 36 7.95 -8.41 -0.99
N GLY A 37 7.86 -9.17 -2.07
CA GLY A 37 7.60 -10.60 -2.02
C GLY A 37 6.21 -10.95 -1.48
N SER A 38 6.15 -11.60 -0.32
CA SER A 38 4.90 -12.10 0.29
C SER A 38 4.29 -11.15 1.33
N GLY A 39 5.00 -10.10 1.75
CA GLY A 39 4.52 -9.13 2.75
C GLY A 39 3.67 -8.01 2.15
N TYR A 40 2.74 -7.45 2.92
CA TYR A 40 1.87 -6.33 2.52
C TYR A 40 1.30 -5.58 3.75
N ALA A 41 0.84 -4.35 3.55
CA ALA A 41 0.02 -3.63 4.52
C ALA A 41 -1.48 -3.77 4.24
N LEU A 42 -2.27 -4.05 5.26
CA LEU A 42 -3.72 -3.93 5.23
C LEU A 42 -4.12 -2.56 5.80
N ILE A 43 -4.81 -1.74 5.02
CA ILE A 43 -5.35 -0.44 5.45
C ILE A 43 -6.86 -0.62 5.70
N THR A 44 -7.31 -0.35 6.92
CA THR A 44 -8.69 -0.70 7.35
C THR A 44 -9.68 0.45 7.36
N ASP A 45 -9.22 1.70 7.35
CA ASP A 45 -10.07 2.88 7.56
C ASP A 45 -9.82 4.01 6.56
N TYR A 46 -9.28 3.69 5.39
CA TYR A 46 -8.98 4.66 4.34
C TYR A 46 -10.22 5.43 3.85
N ASN A 47 -10.11 6.76 3.86
CA ASN A 47 -11.07 7.70 3.33
C ASN A 47 -10.45 8.55 2.22
N GLY A 48 -10.81 8.27 0.96
CA GLY A 48 -10.25 8.97 -0.20
C GLY A 48 -10.60 10.47 -0.31
N ALA A 49 -11.40 11.04 0.59
CA ALA A 49 -11.60 12.48 0.66
C ALA A 49 -10.44 13.21 1.38
N ASN A 50 -9.80 12.55 2.34
CA ASN A 50 -8.83 13.16 3.25
C ASN A 50 -7.49 12.41 3.29
N ASP A 51 -7.49 11.11 3.03
CA ASP A 51 -6.33 10.25 3.23
C ASP A 51 -5.54 10.06 1.95
N TYR A 52 -4.25 9.80 2.13
CA TYR A 52 -3.31 9.54 1.05
C TYR A 52 -2.55 8.25 1.30
N ILE A 53 -2.13 7.61 0.20
CA ILE A 53 -1.23 6.47 0.23
C ILE A 53 0.12 6.91 -0.33
N GLU A 54 1.16 6.87 0.48
CA GLU A 54 2.52 7.14 0.03
C GLU A 54 3.15 5.87 -0.56
N ILE A 55 3.64 5.97 -1.80
CA ILE A 55 4.29 4.87 -2.52
C ILE A 55 5.59 5.37 -3.14
N TYR A 56 6.66 4.59 -2.96
CA TYR A 56 7.92 4.83 -3.66
C TYR A 56 7.73 4.68 -5.18
N ARG A 57 8.05 5.73 -5.93
CA ARG A 57 7.71 5.84 -7.34
C ARG A 57 8.68 5.06 -8.22
N ILE A 58 8.31 3.82 -8.52
CA ILE A 58 8.88 3.08 -9.66
C ILE A 58 7.87 3.19 -10.82
N ILE A 59 8.14 4.13 -11.73
CA ILE A 59 7.29 4.44 -12.89
C ILE A 59 6.99 3.13 -13.67
N ASN A 60 5.71 2.91 -14.01
CA ASN A 60 5.16 1.76 -14.76
C ASN A 60 5.06 0.42 -14.02
N SER A 61 5.33 0.36 -12.72
CA SER A 61 5.24 -0.89 -11.95
C SER A 61 3.98 -1.02 -11.10
N ILE A 62 3.22 0.07 -10.92
CA ILE A 62 2.08 0.10 -10.01
C ILE A 62 0.80 -0.28 -10.75
N SER A 63 0.05 -1.22 -10.18
CA SER A 63 -1.27 -1.61 -10.68
C SER A 63 -2.25 -1.82 -9.54
N LEU A 64 -3.55 -1.68 -9.83
CA LEU A 64 -4.61 -1.92 -8.87
C LEU A 64 -5.46 -3.11 -9.33
N SER A 65 -5.85 -3.95 -8.39
CA SER A 65 -6.84 -5.01 -8.59
C SER A 65 -8.00 -4.85 -7.61
N ARG A 66 -9.13 -5.50 -7.91
CA ARG A 66 -10.32 -5.51 -7.06
C ARG A 66 -10.66 -6.95 -6.71
N VAL A 67 -10.49 -7.30 -5.43
CA VAL A 67 -10.71 -8.66 -4.93
C VAL A 67 -11.29 -8.54 -3.53
N ASN A 68 -12.18 -9.44 -3.14
CA ASN A 68 -12.62 -9.53 -1.76
C ASN A 68 -11.72 -10.53 -1.00
N TRP A 69 -10.94 -10.02 -0.06
CA TRP A 69 -10.04 -10.76 0.81
C TRP A 69 -10.27 -10.45 2.29
N PHE A 70 -10.59 -9.22 2.65
CA PHE A 70 -10.68 -8.76 4.03
C PHE A 70 -11.98 -8.01 4.29
N GLY A 71 -12.37 -7.95 5.57
CA GLY A 71 -13.51 -7.14 5.99
C GLY A 71 -14.84 -7.79 5.62
N THR A 72 -15.64 -7.08 4.83
CA THR A 72 -17.03 -7.47 4.53
C THR A 72 -17.16 -8.19 3.18
N SER A 73 -18.38 -8.21 2.62
CA SER A 73 -18.60 -8.69 1.26
C SER A 73 -18.19 -7.68 0.18
N ALA A 74 -17.82 -6.44 0.53
CA ALA A 74 -17.35 -5.46 -0.45
C ALA A 74 -15.99 -5.87 -1.04
N LEU A 75 -15.64 -5.26 -2.17
CA LEU A 75 -14.35 -5.53 -2.82
C LEU A 75 -13.28 -4.64 -2.20
N ASP A 76 -12.11 -5.22 -1.94
CA ASP A 76 -10.91 -4.51 -1.55
C ASP A 76 -10.16 -3.98 -2.79
N THR A 77 -9.33 -2.96 -2.58
CA THR A 77 -8.35 -2.53 -3.58
C THR A 77 -6.98 -3.09 -3.23
N ALA A 78 -6.53 -4.08 -3.98
CA ALA A 78 -5.16 -4.57 -3.92
C ALA A 78 -4.24 -3.66 -4.73
N ILE A 79 -3.12 -3.26 -4.14
CA ILE A 79 -2.10 -2.39 -4.71
C ILE A 79 -0.85 -3.24 -4.97
N TYR A 80 -0.49 -3.35 -6.23
CA TYR A 80 0.68 -4.09 -6.67
C TYR A 80 1.77 -3.16 -7.14
N GLN A 81 3.02 -3.58 -6.93
CA GLN A 81 4.18 -2.92 -7.50
C GLN A 81 5.19 -3.95 -8.00
N GLY A 82 5.47 -3.95 -9.30
CA GLY A 82 6.46 -4.85 -9.89
C GLY A 82 6.08 -6.33 -9.82
N GLY A 83 4.80 -6.64 -9.58
CA GLY A 83 4.28 -8.00 -9.37
C GLY A 83 4.07 -8.37 -7.90
N ASP A 84 4.67 -7.62 -6.97
CA ASP A 84 4.48 -7.82 -5.53
C ASP A 84 3.21 -7.12 -5.05
N LEU A 85 2.46 -7.77 -4.17
CA LEU A 85 1.36 -7.13 -3.44
C LEU A 85 1.97 -6.29 -2.32
N ILE A 86 1.83 -4.96 -2.37
CA ILE A 86 2.45 -4.07 -1.37
C ILE A 86 1.43 -3.50 -0.38
N GLY A 87 0.14 -3.51 -0.74
CA GLY A 87 -0.91 -3.06 0.16
C GLY A 87 -2.29 -3.49 -0.30
N VAL A 88 -3.22 -3.53 0.64
CA VAL A 88 -4.64 -3.78 0.42
C VAL A 88 -5.44 -2.74 1.17
N VAL A 89 -6.32 -2.04 0.46
CA VAL A 89 -7.30 -1.15 1.09
C VAL A 89 -8.62 -1.88 1.24
N GLN A 90 -8.99 -2.13 2.49
CA GLN A 90 -10.17 -2.90 2.85
C GLN A 90 -11.46 -2.21 2.41
N ASP A 91 -12.39 -3.00 1.85
CA ASP A 91 -13.77 -2.62 1.52
C ASP A 91 -13.89 -1.31 0.70
N ASN A 92 -12.85 -0.93 -0.03
CA ASN A 92 -12.78 0.33 -0.77
C ASN A 92 -12.36 0.09 -2.22
N THR A 93 -13.22 0.50 -3.18
CA THR A 93 -12.93 0.39 -4.62
C THR A 93 -12.75 1.74 -5.31
N SER A 94 -12.95 2.87 -4.62
CA SER A 94 -12.99 4.21 -5.22
C SER A 94 -11.61 4.78 -5.57
N ILE A 95 -10.55 4.09 -5.15
CA ILE A 95 -9.16 4.50 -5.33
C ILE A 95 -8.70 4.32 -6.78
N SER A 96 -8.03 5.32 -7.33
CA SER A 96 -7.37 5.23 -8.64
C SER A 96 -5.95 5.79 -8.59
N LEU A 97 -5.08 5.38 -9.51
CA LEU A 97 -3.68 5.81 -9.55
C LEU A 97 -3.55 7.26 -10.02
N THR A 98 -3.95 8.20 -9.16
CA THR A 98 -3.87 9.64 -9.38
C THR A 98 -3.25 10.31 -8.17
N SER A 99 -2.76 11.54 -8.35
CA SER A 99 -2.23 12.37 -7.27
C SER A 99 -3.29 12.81 -6.25
N SER A 100 -4.57 12.47 -6.46
CA SER A 100 -5.64 12.73 -5.50
C SER A 100 -5.68 11.68 -4.39
N TYR A 101 -5.17 10.48 -4.63
CA TYR A 101 -5.19 9.36 -3.70
C TYR A 101 -3.78 8.88 -3.32
N PHE A 102 -2.80 9.11 -4.20
CA PHE A 102 -1.43 8.64 -4.01
C PHE A 102 -0.45 9.79 -3.96
N GLN A 103 0.44 9.73 -2.97
CA GLN A 103 1.66 10.51 -2.92
C GLN A 103 2.81 9.65 -3.46
N PHE A 104 3.33 10.02 -4.62
CA PHE A 104 4.44 9.31 -5.24
C PHE A 104 5.76 10.00 -4.89
N VAL A 105 6.66 9.28 -4.20
CA VAL A 105 7.94 9.81 -3.68
C VAL A 105 9.16 9.18 -4.32
#